data_AF-A0A1I0TZM7-F1
#
_entry.id   AF-A0A1I0TZM7-F1
#
_cell.length_a   1.000
_cell.length_b   1.000
_cell.length_c   1.000
_cell.angle_alpha   90.00
_cell.angle_beta   90.00
_cell.angle_gamma   90.00
#
_symmetry.space_group_name_H-M   'P 1'
#
loop_
_entity.id
_entity.type
_entity.pdbx_description
1 polymer ?
#
loop_
_entity_poly.entity_id
_entity_poly.type
_entity_poly.pdbx_seq_one_letter_code
_entity_poly.pdbx_strand_id
1 'polypeptide(L)'
;MWCGDARLARWSTDNGFGAERGYSRDRLDELTPKTNGLYIFEAENHEAYIGISTDLRARLAQHSRLHGDIRAFRVREMAGTPMELRTVERKLVHDAQKNSFILRNREHAMTLTGESVFDDVMAPAEQSAWLRDPAGVNAADLSSPPPYDSNHLAAHASSFARLQQHPRSSEVIDAVGVYLRTCVPVPVRTEGTFWTISCYPGSSRARLTCISMATLETFYVWSPPNEDRLEIRMFVDGSRIPKSWLTRDRAWRKLAPGVKLGPRAHKSAGVHERVIVIDDVSTMSAALDIAGVADAAAHHALAVMRKRQSGYKISHCPQLAAAVSVSADHRDISPVPAQAAVERATAGVTLDDELEDTVADVVPNVGADAVDSSQQQTKVDKFLRLDSDGTVLRWLGAFIESAVPDSFTDAGVNWGVTCLPSTKSGPGSQRLFTVNVGAIEVAYVRAATKPAGENPNVTVVVSRSALEAESGLSIDELIRDFPSVTFTTHGYVAAGGDDISLTWSLAAPPENIPWRFASAVLVDALRGSRSPYGRYHSPALHKASYETLA
;
A
#
# COMPACT_ATOMS: atom_id res chain seq x y z
N MET A 1 35.23 13.89 -12.15
CA MET A 1 35.12 12.42 -12.10
C MET A 1 34.21 12.11 -10.93
N TRP A 2 33.04 11.53 -11.16
CA TRP A 2 32.13 11.14 -10.07
C TRP A 2 32.76 9.98 -9.28
N CYS A 3 32.63 9.98 -7.96
CA CYS A 3 33.07 8.90 -7.08
C CYS A 3 31.92 8.50 -6.15
N GLY A 4 31.69 7.21 -5.93
CA GLY A 4 30.62 6.74 -5.05
C GLY A 4 30.84 7.12 -3.58
N ASP A 5 29.76 7.15 -2.80
CA ASP A 5 29.80 7.40 -1.35
C ASP A 5 30.62 6.28 -0.68
N ALA A 6 31.77 6.66 -0.09
CA ALA A 6 32.68 5.75 0.59
C ALA A 6 32.01 4.98 1.75
N ARG A 7 30.99 5.57 2.40
CA ARG A 7 30.21 4.89 3.44
C ARG A 7 29.32 3.81 2.82
N LEU A 8 28.67 4.09 1.69
CA LEU A 8 27.86 3.12 0.97
C LEU A 8 28.73 2.00 0.42
N ALA A 9 29.92 2.33 -0.11
CA ALA A 9 30.90 1.36 -0.55
C ALA A 9 31.27 0.38 0.58
N ARG A 10 31.69 0.89 1.74
CA ARG A 10 32.03 0.05 2.89
C ARG A 10 30.84 -0.79 3.37
N TRP A 11 29.67 -0.16 3.54
CA TRP A 11 28.46 -0.85 3.96
C TRP A 11 28.05 -1.97 2.98
N SER A 12 28.17 -1.74 1.68
CA SER A 12 27.85 -2.72 0.66
C SER A 12 28.80 -3.91 0.70
N THR A 13 30.10 -3.68 0.92
CA THR A 13 31.10 -4.75 1.10
C THR A 13 30.82 -5.57 2.35
N ASP A 14 30.52 -4.93 3.48
CA ASP A 14 30.16 -5.61 4.73
C ASP A 14 28.90 -6.48 4.58
N ASN A 15 28.03 -6.12 3.62
CA ASN A 15 26.81 -6.85 3.28
C ASN A 15 26.95 -7.80 2.08
N GLY A 16 28.18 -8.07 1.65
CA GLY A 16 28.50 -9.09 0.65
C GLY A 16 28.24 -8.69 -0.81
N PHE A 17 28.09 -7.40 -1.10
CA PHE A 17 28.08 -6.91 -2.47
C PHE A 17 29.50 -6.87 -3.05
N GLY A 18 29.61 -7.17 -4.34
CA GLY A 18 30.85 -7.09 -5.09
C GLY A 18 31.32 -5.64 -5.29
N ALA A 19 32.44 -5.51 -6.01
CA ALA A 19 33.04 -4.21 -6.31
C ALA A 19 32.08 -3.28 -7.07
N GLU A 20 32.23 -1.98 -6.81
CA GLU A 20 31.54 -0.94 -7.58
C GLU A 20 31.89 -1.04 -9.06
N ARG A 21 30.86 -0.93 -9.90
CA ARG A 21 31.01 -0.81 -11.34
C ARG A 21 30.37 0.50 -11.77
N GLY A 22 31.12 1.30 -12.55
CA GLY A 22 30.53 2.46 -13.22
C GLY A 22 29.39 2.02 -14.13
N TYR A 23 28.32 2.79 -14.18
CA TYR A 23 27.16 2.44 -14.98
C TYR A 23 27.45 2.67 -16.47
N SER A 24 27.42 1.59 -17.27
CA SER A 24 27.43 1.64 -18.73
C SER A 24 26.86 0.34 -19.30
N ARG A 25 26.45 0.36 -20.58
CA ARG A 25 25.98 -0.87 -21.26
C ARG A 25 27.06 -1.96 -21.25
N ASP A 26 28.30 -1.61 -21.57
CA ASP A 26 29.42 -2.57 -21.57
C ASP A 26 29.60 -3.23 -20.19
N ARG A 27 29.45 -2.48 -19.10
CA ARG A 27 29.57 -3.01 -17.72
C ARG A 27 28.38 -3.89 -17.32
N LEU A 28 27.20 -3.67 -17.88
CA LEU A 28 26.06 -4.57 -17.70
C LEU A 28 26.24 -5.86 -18.48
N ASP A 29 26.88 -5.80 -19.65
CA ASP A 29 27.12 -6.96 -20.51
C ASP A 29 28.16 -7.93 -19.92
N GLU A 30 28.98 -7.45 -18.96
CA GLU A 30 29.83 -8.28 -18.12
C GLU A 30 29.03 -9.16 -17.13
N LEU A 31 27.76 -8.84 -16.85
CA LEU A 31 26.90 -9.68 -16.02
C LEU A 31 26.35 -10.84 -16.85
N THR A 32 26.45 -12.06 -16.32
CA THR A 32 25.86 -13.22 -16.96
C THR A 32 24.31 -13.05 -17.01
N PRO A 33 23.66 -13.25 -18.16
CA PRO A 33 22.20 -13.25 -18.25
C PRO A 33 21.57 -14.26 -17.28
N LYS A 34 20.35 -14.00 -16.80
CA LYS A 34 19.64 -14.83 -15.81
C LYS A 34 20.40 -15.03 -14.49
N THR A 35 21.33 -14.13 -14.16
CA THR A 35 21.98 -14.14 -12.83
C THR A 35 20.99 -13.67 -11.78
N ASN A 36 20.79 -14.51 -10.78
CA ASN A 36 19.87 -14.26 -9.67
C ASN A 36 20.61 -13.62 -8.49
N GLY A 37 20.00 -12.64 -7.83
CA GLY A 37 20.56 -12.05 -6.62
C GLY A 37 20.00 -10.67 -6.30
N LEU A 38 20.88 -9.84 -5.72
CA LEU A 38 20.57 -8.49 -5.27
C LEU A 38 21.44 -7.47 -6.01
N TYR A 39 20.93 -6.25 -6.16
CA TYR A 39 21.69 -5.13 -6.71
C TYR A 39 21.53 -3.89 -5.85
N ILE A 40 22.54 -3.04 -5.91
CA ILE A 40 22.47 -1.65 -5.48
C ILE A 40 22.78 -0.80 -6.70
N PHE A 41 22.01 0.25 -6.96
CA PHE A 41 22.48 1.34 -7.81
C PHE A 41 22.63 2.61 -6.98
N GLU A 42 23.58 3.46 -7.38
CA GLU A 42 23.86 4.75 -6.79
C GLU A 42 23.68 5.83 -7.87
N ALA A 43 22.84 6.81 -7.56
CA ALA A 43 22.54 7.94 -8.42
C ALA A 43 23.57 9.06 -8.27
N GLU A 44 23.51 10.04 -9.17
CA GLU A 44 24.42 11.19 -9.17
C GLU A 44 24.45 11.96 -7.84
N ASN A 45 23.31 12.04 -7.15
CA ASN A 45 23.16 12.69 -5.84
C ASN A 45 23.48 11.78 -4.64
N HIS A 46 24.10 10.61 -4.86
CA HIS A 46 24.42 9.59 -3.85
C HIS A 46 23.20 8.92 -3.19
N GLU A 47 22.00 9.11 -3.73
CA GLU A 47 20.87 8.28 -3.34
C GLU A 47 21.07 6.86 -3.87
N ALA A 48 20.74 5.88 -3.04
CA ALA A 48 20.89 4.47 -3.38
C ALA A 48 19.53 3.81 -3.60
N TYR A 49 19.50 2.76 -4.40
CA TYR A 49 18.38 1.85 -4.50
C TYR A 49 18.87 0.44 -4.29
N ILE A 50 18.17 -0.34 -3.48
CA ILE A 50 18.50 -1.75 -3.21
C ILE A 50 17.38 -2.61 -3.79
N GLY A 51 17.71 -3.58 -4.62
CA GLY A 51 16.72 -4.43 -5.29
C GLY A 51 17.11 -5.89 -5.36
N ILE A 52 16.15 -6.73 -5.77
CA ILE A 52 16.36 -8.14 -6.12
C ILE A 52 16.00 -8.39 -7.58
N SER A 53 16.62 -9.40 -8.19
CA SER A 53 16.20 -9.88 -9.50
C SER A 53 16.66 -11.30 -9.76
N THR A 54 15.87 -12.04 -10.54
CA THR A 54 16.27 -13.29 -11.17
C THR A 54 17.12 -13.08 -12.43
N ASP A 55 17.16 -11.84 -12.95
CA ASP A 55 18.09 -11.41 -14.00
C ASP A 55 18.59 -9.98 -13.70
N LEU A 56 19.71 -9.91 -12.98
CA LEU A 56 20.34 -8.65 -12.58
C LEU A 56 20.68 -7.75 -13.78
N ARG A 57 21.10 -8.33 -14.92
CA ARG A 57 21.45 -7.57 -16.13
C ARG A 57 20.21 -6.89 -16.70
N ALA A 58 19.15 -7.66 -16.94
CA ALA A 58 17.91 -7.14 -17.51
C ALA A 58 17.29 -6.08 -16.60
N ARG A 59 17.30 -6.31 -15.28
CA ARG A 59 16.70 -5.39 -14.31
C ARG A 59 17.46 -4.08 -14.18
N LEU A 60 18.78 -4.10 -14.13
CA LEU A 60 19.59 -2.87 -14.11
C LEU A 60 19.41 -2.07 -15.41
N ALA A 61 19.38 -2.75 -16.57
CA ALA A 61 19.10 -2.11 -17.85
C ALA A 61 17.73 -1.41 -17.87
N GLN A 62 16.69 -2.07 -17.33
CA GLN A 62 15.37 -1.47 -17.15
C GLN A 62 15.43 -0.22 -16.26
N HIS A 63 16.14 -0.29 -15.13
CA HIS A 63 16.26 0.85 -14.21
C HIS A 63 16.90 2.07 -14.86
N SER A 64 17.91 1.93 -15.73
CA SER A 64 18.45 3.12 -16.41
C SER A 64 17.51 3.80 -17.39
N ARG A 65 16.52 3.09 -17.91
CA ARG A 65 15.49 3.70 -18.75
C ARG A 65 14.56 4.58 -17.91
N LEU A 66 14.34 4.19 -16.66
CA LEU A 66 13.48 4.90 -15.69
C LEU A 66 14.24 5.98 -14.91
N HIS A 67 15.53 5.76 -14.64
CA HIS A 67 16.41 6.62 -13.87
C HIS A 67 17.68 6.90 -14.69
N GLY A 68 17.68 8.01 -15.42
CA GLY A 68 18.79 8.41 -16.29
C GLY A 68 20.06 8.86 -15.55
N ASP A 69 20.00 9.00 -14.23
CA ASP A 69 21.04 9.57 -13.38
C ASP A 69 21.86 8.52 -12.60
N ILE A 70 21.71 7.23 -12.93
CA ILE A 70 22.50 6.15 -12.31
C ILE A 70 23.98 6.31 -12.70
N ARG A 71 24.87 6.34 -11.71
CA ARG A 71 26.32 6.50 -11.92
C ARG A 71 27.11 5.22 -11.64
N ALA A 72 26.67 4.42 -10.68
CA ALA A 72 27.30 3.15 -10.39
C ALA A 72 26.29 2.10 -9.92
N PHE A 73 26.72 0.84 -9.99
CA PHE A 73 25.98 -0.27 -9.44
C PHE A 73 26.91 -1.29 -8.79
N ARG A 74 26.34 -2.09 -7.90
CA ARG A 74 26.97 -3.22 -7.23
C ARG A 74 26.00 -4.38 -7.26
N VAL A 75 26.52 -5.60 -7.37
CA VAL A 75 25.70 -6.82 -7.38
C VAL A 75 26.17 -7.78 -6.30
N ARG A 76 25.22 -8.54 -5.77
CA ARG A 76 25.46 -9.68 -4.91
C ARG A 76 24.70 -10.86 -5.49
N GLU A 77 25.42 -11.76 -6.13
CA GLU A 77 24.83 -12.99 -6.63
C GLU A 77 24.36 -13.84 -5.45
N MET A 78 23.13 -14.32 -5.54
CA MET A 78 22.54 -15.16 -4.52
C MET A 78 21.53 -16.08 -5.19
N ALA A 79 21.83 -17.38 -5.16
CA ALA A 79 20.84 -18.39 -5.49
C ALA A 79 19.77 -18.41 -4.38
N GLY A 80 18.51 -18.42 -4.78
CA GLY A 80 17.39 -18.46 -3.83
C GLY A 80 16.07 -18.25 -4.54
N THR A 81 15.00 -18.70 -3.89
CA THR A 81 13.64 -18.36 -4.28
C THR A 81 13.41 -16.84 -4.16
N PRO A 82 12.47 -16.25 -4.90
CA PRO A 82 12.12 -14.84 -4.74
C PRO A 82 11.81 -14.43 -3.30
N MET A 83 11.24 -15.34 -2.50
CA MET A 83 10.92 -15.11 -1.09
C MET A 83 12.18 -15.00 -0.20
N GLU A 84 13.19 -15.82 -0.45
CA GLU A 84 14.47 -15.77 0.27
C GLU A 84 15.24 -14.49 -0.05
N LEU A 85 15.29 -14.12 -1.34
CA LEU A 85 15.89 -12.88 -1.80
C LEU A 85 15.20 -11.66 -1.20
N ARG A 86 13.86 -11.66 -1.16
CA ARG A 86 13.05 -10.60 -0.56
C ARG A 86 13.28 -10.49 0.95
N THR A 87 13.58 -11.60 1.63
CA THR A 87 13.92 -11.58 3.07
C THR A 87 15.28 -10.90 3.29
N VAL A 88 16.26 -11.17 2.43
CA VAL A 88 17.58 -10.54 2.49
C VAL A 88 17.51 -9.07 2.08
N GLU A 89 16.80 -8.73 1.01
CA GLU A 89 16.58 -7.36 0.56
C GLU A 89 15.96 -6.49 1.64
N ARG A 90 14.88 -6.95 2.29
CA ARG A 90 14.25 -6.22 3.39
C ARG A 90 15.24 -5.96 4.53
N LYS A 91 16.04 -6.98 4.90
CA LYS A 91 17.07 -6.81 5.93
C LYS A 91 18.10 -5.75 5.52
N LEU A 92 18.51 -5.72 4.25
CA LEU A 92 19.47 -4.77 3.72
C LEU A 92 18.92 -3.36 3.62
N VAL A 93 17.69 -3.18 3.14
CA VAL A 93 16.99 -1.89 3.13
C VAL A 93 16.85 -1.35 4.55
N HIS A 94 16.47 -2.21 5.50
CA HIS A 94 16.37 -1.84 6.91
C HIS A 94 17.73 -1.43 7.51
N ASP A 95 18.78 -2.20 7.22
CA ASP A 95 20.13 -1.91 7.73
C ASP A 95 20.71 -0.64 7.09
N ALA A 96 20.48 -0.42 5.79
CA ALA A 96 20.90 0.78 5.10
C ALA A 96 20.22 2.05 5.65
N GLN A 97 18.92 1.98 5.93
CA GLN A 97 18.19 3.09 6.57
C GLN A 97 18.71 3.36 7.99
N LYS A 98 19.01 2.31 8.77
CA LYS A 98 19.62 2.44 10.10
C LYS A 98 21.00 3.12 10.04
N ASN A 99 21.74 2.93 8.95
CA ASN A 99 23.02 3.59 8.67
C ASN A 99 22.86 4.96 7.98
N SER A 100 21.63 5.51 7.93
CA SER A 100 21.33 6.85 7.41
C SER A 100 21.63 7.05 5.92
N PHE A 101 21.57 5.99 5.10
CA PHE A 101 21.56 6.16 3.65
C PHE A 101 20.20 6.64 3.15
N ILE A 102 20.20 7.52 2.15
CA ILE A 102 18.99 7.98 1.47
C ILE A 102 18.64 6.96 0.39
N LEU A 103 17.51 6.27 0.55
CA LEU A 103 17.09 5.21 -0.36
C LEU A 103 15.91 5.63 -1.24
N ARG A 104 16.00 5.35 -2.55
CA ARG A 104 14.91 5.52 -3.53
C ARG A 104 13.84 4.43 -3.48
N ASN A 105 13.98 3.46 -2.58
CA ASN A 105 13.01 2.38 -2.37
C ASN A 105 11.67 2.95 -1.87
N ARG A 106 10.79 3.31 -2.82
CA ARG A 106 9.49 3.96 -2.60
C ARG A 106 8.55 3.14 -1.69
N GLU A 107 8.74 1.83 -1.62
CA GLU A 107 7.95 0.90 -0.79
C GLU A 107 8.38 0.85 0.69
N HIS A 108 9.59 1.33 1.05
CA HIS A 108 10.18 1.08 2.37
C HIS A 108 10.68 2.33 3.12
N ALA A 109 10.70 3.51 2.50
CA ALA A 109 11.05 4.76 3.19
C ALA A 109 9.90 5.25 4.11
N MET A 110 10.11 5.17 5.43
CA MET A 110 9.38 5.99 6.43
C MET A 110 10.23 7.17 6.90
N THR A 111 11.16 7.64 6.07
CA THR A 111 11.93 8.84 6.37
C THR A 111 11.18 10.05 5.81
N LEU A 112 10.91 11.05 6.64
CA LEU A 112 10.21 12.31 6.33
C LEU A 112 10.94 13.19 5.29
N THR A 113 11.90 12.65 4.53
CA THR A 113 12.82 13.40 3.67
C THR A 113 12.57 13.10 2.19
N GLY A 114 12.32 14.15 1.41
CA GLY A 114 12.10 14.11 -0.05
C GLY A 114 10.84 14.86 -0.48
N GLU A 115 10.79 15.32 -1.73
CA GLU A 115 9.61 15.98 -2.30
C GLU A 115 8.38 15.05 -2.26
N SER A 116 7.25 15.58 -1.78
CA SER A 116 5.98 14.87 -1.68
C SER A 116 4.87 15.70 -2.32
N VAL A 117 3.89 15.06 -2.96
CA VAL A 117 2.64 15.73 -3.40
C VAL A 117 1.89 16.35 -2.20
N PHE A 118 2.17 15.90 -0.98
CA PHE A 118 1.67 16.53 0.23
C PHE A 118 2.27 17.93 0.46
N ASP A 119 3.47 18.21 -0.05
CA ASP A 119 4.14 19.50 0.08
C ASP A 119 3.41 20.62 -0.67
N ASP A 120 2.67 20.28 -1.74
CA ASP A 120 1.80 21.21 -2.47
C ASP A 120 0.58 21.62 -1.65
N VAL A 121 0.10 20.73 -0.76
CA VAL A 121 -1.03 21.02 0.12
C VAL A 121 -0.56 21.69 1.39
N MET A 122 0.57 21.31 1.95
CA MET A 122 1.10 21.86 3.20
C MET A 122 2.62 21.94 3.07
N ALA A 123 3.20 23.14 3.00
CA ALA A 123 4.63 23.29 2.75
C ALA A 123 5.49 22.69 3.90
N PRO A 124 6.75 22.25 3.67
CA PRO A 124 7.59 21.65 4.71
C PRO A 124 7.79 22.52 5.96
N ALA A 125 7.87 23.84 5.80
CA ALA A 125 7.96 24.79 6.91
C ALA A 125 6.66 24.82 7.74
N GLU A 126 5.50 24.75 7.06
CA GLU A 126 4.19 24.64 7.69
C GLU A 126 4.03 23.31 8.43
N GLN A 127 4.47 22.19 7.83
CA GLN A 127 4.50 20.88 8.48
C GLN A 127 5.35 20.90 9.76
N SER A 128 6.50 21.57 9.72
CA SER A 128 7.39 21.72 10.89
C SER A 128 6.79 22.62 11.98
N ALA A 129 5.94 23.58 11.60
CA ALA A 129 5.17 24.38 12.55
C ALA A 129 4.03 23.57 13.16
N TRP A 130 3.30 22.82 12.33
CA TRP A 130 2.24 21.93 12.77
C TRP A 130 2.74 20.85 13.72
N LEU A 131 3.89 20.22 13.47
CA LEU A 131 4.46 19.24 14.41
C LEU A 131 4.77 19.83 15.80
N ARG A 132 4.97 21.15 15.91
CA ARG A 132 5.20 21.83 17.20
C ARG A 132 3.90 22.18 17.91
N ASP A 133 2.82 22.41 17.18
CA ASP A 133 1.50 22.74 17.71
C ASP A 133 0.38 22.26 16.76
N PRO A 134 0.07 20.96 16.73
CA PRO A 134 -0.91 20.42 15.78
C PRO A 134 -2.30 21.02 15.97
N ALA A 135 -2.73 21.14 17.22
CA ALA A 135 -4.06 21.63 17.57
C ALA A 135 -4.22 23.11 17.25
N GLY A 136 -3.23 23.95 17.58
CA GLY A 136 -3.27 25.38 17.27
C GLY A 136 -3.24 25.67 15.77
N VAL A 137 -2.38 24.98 15.01
CA VAL A 137 -2.35 25.13 13.54
C VAL A 137 -3.65 24.64 12.90
N ASN A 138 -4.21 23.52 13.35
CA ASN A 138 -5.48 23.02 12.84
C ASN A 138 -6.66 23.95 13.19
N ALA A 139 -6.66 24.54 14.38
CA ALA A 139 -7.70 25.51 14.78
C ALA A 139 -7.61 26.83 14.00
N ALA A 140 -6.41 27.20 13.53
CA ALA A 140 -6.19 28.38 12.70
C ALA A 140 -6.48 28.14 11.20
N ASP A 141 -6.75 26.89 10.78
CA ASP A 141 -7.07 26.56 9.39
C ASP A 141 -8.51 26.97 9.05
N LEU A 142 -8.66 28.06 8.29
CA LEU A 142 -9.95 28.62 7.87
C LEU A 142 -10.48 27.99 6.56
N SER A 143 -9.90 26.88 6.14
CA SER A 143 -10.33 26.20 4.92
C SER A 143 -11.76 25.69 5.03
N SER A 144 -12.46 25.64 3.90
CA SER A 144 -13.78 25.03 3.83
C SER A 144 -13.66 23.54 3.53
N PRO A 145 -14.55 22.69 4.09
CA PRO A 145 -14.61 21.28 3.72
C PRO A 145 -14.76 21.11 2.21
N PRO A 146 -14.21 20.04 1.63
CA PRO A 146 -14.34 19.77 0.20
C PRO A 146 -15.81 19.60 -0.20
N PRO A 147 -16.19 20.04 -1.40
CA PRO A 147 -17.55 19.82 -1.90
C PRO A 147 -17.76 18.35 -2.25
N TYR A 148 -18.92 17.81 -1.88
CA TYR A 148 -19.35 16.46 -2.25
C TYR A 148 -20.67 16.50 -3.00
N ASP A 149 -20.78 15.70 -4.05
CA ASP A 149 -22.03 15.58 -4.80
C ASP A 149 -23.09 14.77 -4.04
N SER A 150 -24.34 14.88 -4.50
CA SER A 150 -25.50 14.22 -3.87
C SER A 150 -25.41 12.70 -3.89
N ASN A 151 -24.74 12.11 -4.88
CA ASN A 151 -24.61 10.66 -5.01
C ASN A 151 -23.61 10.12 -3.99
N HIS A 152 -22.48 10.81 -3.80
CA HIS A 152 -21.48 10.49 -2.78
C HIS A 152 -22.10 10.59 -1.39
N LEU A 153 -22.86 11.66 -1.11
CA LEU A 153 -23.60 11.80 0.14
C LEU A 153 -24.62 10.66 0.32
N ALA A 154 -25.44 10.36 -0.70
CA ALA A 154 -26.44 9.30 -0.62
C ALA A 154 -25.83 7.92 -0.34
N ALA A 155 -24.65 7.62 -0.92
CA ALA A 155 -23.96 6.33 -0.76
C ALA A 155 -23.58 6.02 0.71
N HIS A 156 -23.34 7.06 1.52
CA HIS A 156 -22.92 6.91 2.91
C HIS A 156 -24.00 7.26 3.94
N ALA A 157 -25.12 7.85 3.51
CA ALA A 157 -26.18 8.32 4.39
C ALA A 157 -26.73 7.23 5.32
N SER A 158 -26.95 6.01 4.80
CA SER A 158 -27.48 4.89 5.60
C SER A 158 -26.51 4.41 6.67
N SER A 159 -25.21 4.35 6.34
CA SER A 159 -24.17 3.91 7.28
C SER A 159 -23.91 4.97 8.36
N PHE A 160 -23.97 6.25 7.99
CA PHE A 160 -23.90 7.35 8.94
C PHE A 160 -25.12 7.42 9.84
N ALA A 161 -26.33 7.30 9.30
CA ALA A 161 -27.57 7.26 10.10
C ALA A 161 -27.55 6.08 11.10
N ARG A 162 -27.04 4.92 10.68
CA ARG A 162 -26.81 3.79 11.59
C ARG A 162 -25.84 4.13 12.72
N LEU A 163 -24.76 4.87 12.42
CA LEU A 163 -23.81 5.29 13.45
C LEU A 163 -24.46 6.28 14.42
N GLN A 164 -25.26 7.23 13.92
CA GLN A 164 -25.99 8.19 14.76
C GLN A 164 -26.97 7.51 15.72
N GLN A 165 -27.57 6.39 15.30
CA GLN A 165 -28.45 5.58 16.15
C GLN A 165 -27.70 4.77 17.21
N HIS A 166 -26.37 4.67 17.15
CA HIS A 166 -25.59 3.99 18.18
C HIS A 166 -25.73 4.76 19.51
N PRO A 167 -25.99 4.10 20.66
CA PRO A 167 -26.20 4.77 21.95
C PRO A 167 -25.05 5.68 22.39
N ARG A 168 -23.83 5.36 21.94
CA ARG A 168 -22.59 6.09 22.24
C ARG A 168 -22.02 6.84 21.03
N SER A 169 -22.88 7.25 20.09
CA SER A 169 -22.46 7.89 18.83
C SER A 169 -21.73 9.21 19.05
N SER A 170 -22.14 10.01 20.03
CA SER A 170 -21.46 11.26 20.42
C SER A 170 -20.03 11.01 20.87
N GLU A 171 -19.80 10.02 21.74
CA GLU A 171 -18.46 9.68 22.23
C GLU A 171 -17.53 9.21 21.11
N VAL A 172 -18.07 8.49 20.12
CA VAL A 172 -17.32 8.09 18.92
C VAL A 172 -16.93 9.32 18.09
N ILE A 173 -17.87 10.20 17.80
CA ILE A 173 -17.63 11.44 17.04
C ILE A 173 -16.60 12.32 17.77
N ASP A 174 -16.71 12.42 19.08
CA ASP A 174 -15.78 13.18 19.92
C ASP A 174 -14.36 12.60 19.88
N ALA A 175 -14.22 11.28 20.05
CA ALA A 175 -12.90 10.64 20.01
C ALA A 175 -12.22 10.82 18.65
N VAL A 176 -12.98 10.69 17.56
CA VAL A 176 -12.51 10.96 16.20
C VAL A 176 -12.10 12.43 16.05
N GLY A 177 -12.89 13.38 16.57
CA GLY A 177 -12.58 14.80 16.48
C GLY A 177 -11.34 15.20 17.25
N VAL A 178 -11.14 14.61 18.43
CA VAL A 178 -9.90 14.78 19.17
C VAL A 178 -8.72 14.27 18.35
N TYR A 179 -8.80 13.07 17.78
CA TYR A 179 -7.74 12.53 16.92
C TYR A 179 -7.44 13.42 15.71
N LEU A 180 -8.45 13.86 14.96
CA LEU A 180 -8.25 14.73 13.80
C LEU A 180 -7.56 16.05 14.18
N ARG A 181 -8.01 16.67 15.27
CA ARG A 181 -7.46 17.95 15.74
C ARG A 181 -6.03 17.84 16.21
N THR A 182 -5.65 16.77 16.90
CA THR A 182 -4.33 16.66 17.54
C THR A 182 -3.31 15.88 16.72
N CYS A 183 -3.75 15.02 15.80
CA CYS A 183 -2.88 14.06 15.14
C CYS A 183 -2.91 14.14 13.61
N VAL A 184 -3.90 14.78 12.99
CA VAL A 184 -4.00 14.84 11.52
C VAL A 184 -3.62 16.22 11.00
N PRO A 185 -2.65 16.33 10.07
CA PRO A 185 -2.28 17.62 9.48
C PRO A 185 -3.42 18.25 8.71
N VAL A 186 -3.79 19.48 9.09
CA VAL A 186 -4.77 20.35 8.38
C VAL A 186 -5.98 19.54 7.88
N PRO A 187 -6.76 18.93 8.79
CA PRO A 187 -7.70 17.86 8.46
C PRO A 187 -8.76 18.31 7.45
N VAL A 188 -9.18 19.58 7.47
CA VAL A 188 -10.16 20.11 6.51
C VAL A 188 -9.60 20.17 5.09
N ARG A 189 -8.39 20.73 4.91
CA ARG A 189 -7.69 20.81 3.61
C ARG A 189 -7.41 19.45 2.99
N THR A 190 -7.19 18.45 3.84
CA THR A 190 -6.69 17.13 3.45
C THR A 190 -7.77 16.06 3.39
N GLU A 191 -9.01 16.41 3.75
CA GLU A 191 -10.19 15.53 3.77
C GLU A 191 -10.47 14.94 2.39
N GLY A 192 -10.82 13.66 2.35
CA GLY A 192 -11.18 12.93 1.13
C GLY A 192 -10.00 12.67 0.17
N THR A 193 -8.87 13.33 0.38
CA THR A 193 -7.69 13.26 -0.48
C THR A 193 -6.55 12.52 0.20
N PHE A 194 -6.08 12.98 1.36
CA PHE A 194 -4.95 12.38 2.07
C PHE A 194 -5.35 11.54 3.27
N TRP A 195 -6.51 11.82 3.87
CA TRP A 195 -7.16 10.94 4.82
C TRP A 195 -8.62 10.74 4.44
N THR A 196 -9.16 9.60 4.83
CA THR A 196 -10.58 9.27 4.65
C THR A 196 -11.14 8.66 5.92
N ILE A 197 -12.45 8.74 6.14
CA ILE A 197 -13.12 8.10 7.27
C ILE A 197 -14.33 7.32 6.78
N SER A 198 -14.53 6.11 7.29
CA SER A 198 -15.66 5.25 6.93
C SER A 198 -16.55 4.97 8.12
N CYS A 199 -17.84 4.71 7.87
CA CYS A 199 -18.79 4.16 8.84
C CYS A 199 -19.03 2.69 8.53
N TYR A 200 -18.94 1.81 9.54
CA TYR A 200 -19.15 0.36 9.42
C TYR A 200 -18.47 -0.26 8.18
N PRO A 201 -17.14 -0.16 8.08
CA PRO A 201 -16.43 -0.64 6.91
C PRO A 201 -16.73 -2.12 6.66
N GLY A 202 -17.09 -2.48 5.42
CA GLY A 202 -17.49 -3.84 5.06
C GLY A 202 -16.43 -4.92 5.32
N SER A 203 -15.17 -4.50 5.53
CA SER A 203 -14.04 -5.36 5.93
C SER A 203 -14.15 -5.91 7.36
N SER A 204 -14.98 -5.31 8.22
CA SER A 204 -15.23 -5.80 9.58
C SER A 204 -16.60 -5.38 10.09
N ARG A 205 -17.44 -6.36 10.44
CA ARG A 205 -18.76 -6.13 11.06
C ARG A 205 -18.69 -5.51 12.46
N ALA A 206 -17.51 -5.52 13.08
CA ALA A 206 -17.30 -5.06 14.44
C ALA A 206 -16.71 -3.64 14.52
N ARG A 207 -16.30 -3.05 13.39
CA ARG A 207 -15.79 -1.67 13.37
C ARG A 207 -16.94 -0.69 13.19
N LEU A 208 -16.95 0.37 14.00
CA LEU A 208 -17.92 1.46 13.88
C LEU A 208 -17.41 2.51 12.92
N THR A 209 -16.15 2.90 13.06
CA THR A 209 -15.50 3.84 12.15
C THR A 209 -14.01 3.53 11.98
N CYS A 210 -13.45 3.94 10.84
CA CYS A 210 -12.05 3.78 10.52
C CYS A 210 -11.54 4.96 9.70
N ILE A 211 -10.49 5.61 10.18
CA ILE A 211 -9.70 6.59 9.44
C ILE A 211 -8.56 5.86 8.72
N SER A 212 -8.42 6.17 7.44
CA SER A 212 -7.37 5.62 6.59
C SER A 212 -6.57 6.73 5.93
N MET A 213 -5.26 6.55 5.86
CA MET A 213 -4.30 7.45 5.19
C MET A 213 -3.40 6.62 4.29
N ALA A 214 -3.06 7.11 3.10
CA ALA A 214 -2.45 6.30 2.06
C ALA A 214 -3.21 4.96 1.89
N THR A 215 -2.58 3.82 2.23
CA THR A 215 -3.23 2.50 2.20
C THR A 215 -3.28 1.85 3.58
N LEU A 216 -3.17 2.64 4.65
CA LEU A 216 -3.14 2.16 6.02
C LEU A 216 -4.35 2.67 6.80
N GLU A 217 -4.90 1.81 7.64
CA GLU A 217 -5.84 2.21 8.68
C GLU A 217 -5.00 2.79 9.83
N THR A 218 -5.14 4.08 10.13
CA THR A 218 -4.31 4.77 11.13
C THR A 218 -5.04 4.99 12.45
N PHE A 219 -6.38 4.92 12.42
CA PHE A 219 -7.22 5.00 13.61
C PHE A 219 -8.55 4.27 13.36
N TYR A 220 -9.04 3.48 14.30
CA TYR A 220 -10.40 2.94 14.22
C TYR A 220 -11.05 2.72 15.58
N VAL A 221 -12.37 2.82 15.60
CA VAL A 221 -13.22 2.43 16.73
C VAL A 221 -13.84 1.07 16.45
N TRP A 222 -13.65 0.16 17.39
CA TRP A 222 -14.05 -1.23 17.33
C TRP A 222 -14.96 -1.58 18.50
N SER A 223 -16.05 -2.29 18.23
CA SER A 223 -16.92 -2.88 19.26
C SER A 223 -16.60 -4.38 19.34
N PRO A 224 -15.95 -4.84 20.42
CA PRO A 224 -15.72 -6.26 20.64
C PRO A 224 -17.05 -7.02 20.74
N PRO A 225 -17.15 -8.24 20.19
CA PRO A 225 -18.32 -9.08 20.40
C PRO A 225 -18.52 -9.35 21.90
N ASN A 226 -19.75 -9.20 22.39
CA ASN A 226 -20.15 -9.49 23.77
C ASN A 226 -19.52 -8.60 24.85
N GLU A 227 -19.04 -7.41 24.50
CA GLU A 227 -18.54 -6.42 25.45
C GLU A 227 -19.21 -5.05 25.22
N ASP A 228 -19.62 -4.39 26.30
CA ASP A 228 -20.19 -3.02 26.26
C ASP A 228 -19.07 -1.95 26.29
N ARG A 229 -18.02 -2.15 25.49
CA ARG A 229 -16.92 -1.19 25.35
C ARG A 229 -16.65 -0.87 23.89
N LEU A 230 -16.16 0.34 23.63
CA LEU A 230 -15.74 0.76 22.31
C LEU A 230 -14.24 0.98 22.30
N GLU A 231 -13.48 -0.04 21.90
CA GLU A 231 -12.02 0.02 21.85
C GLU A 231 -11.55 0.92 20.69
N ILE A 232 -10.55 1.76 20.92
CA ILE A 232 -9.83 2.47 19.87
C ILE A 232 -8.50 1.77 19.63
N ARG A 233 -8.14 1.64 18.35
CA ARG A 233 -6.76 1.38 17.94
C ARG A 233 -6.23 2.56 17.16
N MET A 234 -5.12 3.11 17.64
CA MET A 234 -4.43 4.25 17.05
C MET A 234 -3.00 3.84 16.72
N PHE A 235 -2.59 4.04 15.47
CA PHE A 235 -1.26 3.67 14.99
C PHE A 235 -0.33 4.88 15.12
N VAL A 236 0.87 4.64 15.64
CA VAL A 236 1.79 5.71 16.05
C VAL A 236 3.24 5.38 15.68
N ASP A 237 4.08 6.41 15.59
CA ASP A 237 5.52 6.28 15.45
C ASP A 237 6.14 5.97 16.81
N GLY A 238 6.39 4.69 17.06
CA GLY A 238 6.97 4.20 18.30
C GLY A 238 8.38 4.71 18.59
N SER A 239 9.07 5.35 17.64
CA SER A 239 10.36 6.02 17.91
C SER A 239 10.19 7.29 18.75
N ARG A 240 9.00 7.90 18.73
CA ARG A 240 8.62 9.11 19.46
C ARG A 240 8.10 8.83 20.86
N ILE A 241 7.72 7.58 21.14
CA ILE A 241 7.32 7.18 22.48
C ILE A 241 8.57 7.18 23.39
N PRO A 242 8.54 7.87 24.55
CA PRO A 242 9.69 7.92 25.45
C PRO A 242 10.17 6.52 25.83
N LYS A 243 11.46 6.24 25.59
CA LYS A 243 12.10 4.92 25.82
C LYS A 243 12.27 4.55 27.31
N SER A 244 11.70 5.32 28.23
CA SER A 244 11.83 5.11 29.68
C SER A 244 10.95 3.94 30.17
N TRP A 245 10.75 3.81 31.49
CA TRP A 245 9.87 2.83 32.16
C TRP A 245 8.45 2.72 31.55
N LEU A 246 8.06 3.72 30.75
CA LEU A 246 6.90 3.78 29.84
C LEU A 246 6.94 2.80 28.67
N THR A 247 7.74 1.74 28.72
CA THR A 247 7.62 0.59 27.81
C THR A 247 6.94 -0.61 28.46
N ARG A 248 6.65 -0.54 29.77
CA ARG A 248 5.96 -1.57 30.55
C ARG A 248 4.45 -1.30 30.58
N ASP A 249 3.62 -2.27 30.24
CA ASP A 249 2.14 -2.13 30.25
C ASP A 249 1.56 -1.60 31.57
N ARG A 250 2.17 -1.97 32.71
CA ARG A 250 1.75 -1.49 34.04
C ARG A 250 1.98 0.00 34.25
N ALA A 251 2.89 0.62 33.51
CA ALA A 251 3.16 2.06 33.57
C ALA A 251 2.06 2.86 32.85
N TRP A 252 1.64 2.39 31.67
CA TRP A 252 0.59 3.04 30.87
C TRP A 252 -0.76 3.04 31.56
N ARG A 253 -1.15 1.89 32.15
CA ARG A 253 -2.40 1.79 32.92
C ARG A 253 -2.44 2.69 34.16
N LYS A 254 -1.26 3.08 34.70
CA LYS A 254 -1.17 4.05 35.80
C LYS A 254 -1.29 5.49 35.33
N LEU A 255 -0.89 5.80 34.09
CA LEU A 255 -1.02 7.12 33.49
C LEU A 255 -2.44 7.39 33.00
N ALA A 256 -3.03 6.39 32.33
CA ALA A 256 -4.43 6.41 31.93
C ALA A 256 -5.01 4.98 32.02
N PRO A 257 -5.93 4.72 32.96
CA PRO A 257 -6.63 3.44 33.03
C PRO A 257 -7.27 3.10 31.68
N GLY A 258 -7.08 1.87 31.20
CA GLY A 258 -7.60 1.42 29.91
C GLY A 258 -6.71 1.74 28.71
N VAL A 259 -5.55 2.39 28.88
CA VAL A 259 -4.60 2.64 27.78
C VAL A 259 -3.40 1.69 27.89
N LYS A 260 -3.00 1.07 26.78
CA LYS A 260 -1.83 0.19 26.69
C LYS A 260 -1.12 0.33 25.35
N LEU A 261 0.18 0.05 25.37
CA LEU A 261 0.98 0.00 24.16
C LEU A 261 0.94 -1.41 23.57
N GLY A 262 0.21 -1.59 22.48
CA GLY A 262 0.06 -2.85 21.77
C GLY A 262 1.36 -3.33 21.08
N PRO A 263 1.30 -4.53 20.46
CA PRO A 263 2.41 -5.10 19.70
C PRO A 263 2.80 -4.20 18.50
N ARG A 264 3.95 -4.48 17.88
CA ARG A 264 4.27 -3.88 16.56
C ARG A 264 3.15 -4.18 15.58
N ALA A 265 2.77 -3.17 14.83
CA ALA A 265 1.70 -3.23 13.86
C ALA A 265 2.10 -4.03 12.59
N HIS A 266 1.19 -4.07 11.61
CA HIS A 266 1.20 -4.91 10.39
C HIS A 266 2.56 -5.00 9.67
N LYS A 267 2.87 -6.11 8.99
CA LYS A 267 4.16 -6.32 8.27
C LYS A 267 4.50 -5.27 7.19
N SER A 268 3.51 -4.47 6.75
CA SER A 268 3.64 -3.42 5.73
C SER A 268 3.77 -2.00 6.30
N ALA A 269 3.62 -1.87 7.61
CA ALA A 269 3.85 -0.64 8.34
C ALA A 269 5.33 -0.53 8.71
N GLY A 270 5.92 0.65 8.57
CA GLY A 270 7.38 0.76 8.68
C GLY A 270 7.92 0.53 10.10
N VAL A 271 9.25 0.54 10.19
CA VAL A 271 10.07 -0.06 11.27
C VAL A 271 9.69 0.36 12.69
N HIS A 272 9.06 1.53 12.86
CA HIS A 272 8.71 2.09 14.15
C HIS A 272 7.21 2.05 14.47
N GLU A 273 6.34 1.57 13.58
CA GLU A 273 4.90 1.58 13.84
C GLU A 273 4.54 0.72 15.07
N ARG A 274 3.80 1.34 15.98
CA ARG A 274 3.20 0.72 17.16
C ARG A 274 1.70 1.00 17.15
N VAL A 275 0.96 0.18 17.87
CA VAL A 275 -0.46 0.43 18.14
C VAL A 275 -0.60 0.88 19.58
N ILE A 276 -1.32 1.96 19.81
CA ILE A 276 -1.89 2.29 21.12
C ILE A 276 -3.30 1.73 21.12
N VAL A 277 -3.58 0.90 22.12
CA VAL A 277 -4.90 0.34 22.34
C VAL A 277 -5.52 1.06 23.53
N ILE A 278 -6.70 1.60 23.30
CA ILE A 278 -7.49 2.34 24.28
C ILE A 278 -8.76 1.52 24.45
N ASP A 279 -8.94 0.93 25.63
CA ASP A 279 -9.99 -0.06 25.87
C ASP A 279 -11.40 0.54 25.72
N ASP A 280 -11.56 1.86 25.86
CA ASP A 280 -12.83 2.56 25.65
C ASP A 280 -12.70 4.00 25.08
N VAL A 281 -13.59 4.40 24.18
CA VAL A 281 -13.60 5.73 23.52
C VAL A 281 -13.60 6.90 24.50
N SER A 282 -14.19 6.75 25.68
CA SER A 282 -14.24 7.79 26.72
C SER A 282 -12.84 8.18 27.23
N THR A 283 -11.85 7.30 27.08
CA THR A 283 -10.47 7.51 27.54
C THR A 283 -9.54 8.09 26.48
N MET A 284 -10.06 8.44 25.29
CA MET A 284 -9.27 8.97 24.16
C MET A 284 -8.45 10.21 24.52
N SER A 285 -9.06 11.18 25.23
CA SER A 285 -8.35 12.42 25.60
C SER A 285 -7.21 12.13 26.57
N ALA A 286 -7.47 11.32 27.60
CA ALA A 286 -6.45 10.91 28.56
C ALA A 286 -5.30 10.11 27.91
N ALA A 287 -5.58 9.35 26.85
CA ALA A 287 -4.54 8.65 26.09
C ALA A 287 -3.59 9.61 25.37
N LEU A 288 -4.11 10.71 24.81
CA LEU A 288 -3.29 11.73 24.14
C LEU A 288 -2.51 12.61 25.12
N ASP A 289 -3.00 12.78 26.36
CA ASP A 289 -2.29 13.48 27.44
C ASP A 289 -1.04 12.72 27.94
N ILE A 290 -0.92 11.43 27.59
CA ILE A 290 0.31 10.68 27.86
C ILE A 290 1.45 11.27 27.03
N ALA A 291 2.52 11.68 27.71
CA ALA A 291 3.68 12.30 27.10
C ALA A 291 4.20 11.50 25.89
N GLY A 292 4.24 12.16 24.72
CA GLY A 292 4.73 11.60 23.47
C GLY A 292 3.69 10.83 22.65
N VAL A 293 2.48 10.57 23.15
CA VAL A 293 1.45 9.83 22.40
C VAL A 293 0.88 10.66 21.24
N ALA A 294 0.43 11.88 21.53
CA ALA A 294 -0.04 12.80 20.48
C ALA A 294 1.07 13.07 19.45
N ASP A 295 2.30 13.32 19.91
CA ASP A 295 3.47 13.52 19.05
C ASP A 295 3.75 12.31 18.14
N ALA A 296 3.71 11.10 18.70
CA ALA A 296 3.90 9.86 17.96
C ALA A 296 2.81 9.60 16.92
N ALA A 297 1.55 9.88 17.27
CA ALA A 297 0.42 9.77 16.35
C ALA A 297 0.47 10.82 15.24
N ALA A 298 0.81 12.07 15.57
CA ALA A 298 0.97 13.17 14.63
C ALA A 298 2.08 12.91 13.61
N HIS A 299 3.26 12.49 14.08
CA HIS A 299 4.37 12.11 13.21
C HIS A 299 4.02 10.93 12.31
N HIS A 300 3.29 9.94 12.85
CA HIS A 300 2.83 8.80 12.05
C HIS A 300 1.88 9.23 10.95
N ALA A 301 0.81 9.96 11.27
CA ALA A 301 -0.16 10.44 10.30
C ALA A 301 0.50 11.27 9.19
N LEU A 302 1.35 12.23 9.56
CA LEU A 302 2.09 13.04 8.60
C LEU A 302 2.99 12.19 7.70
N ALA A 303 3.76 11.25 8.28
CA ALA A 303 4.62 10.36 7.51
C ALA A 303 3.82 9.47 6.54
N VAL A 304 2.64 9.00 6.92
CA VAL A 304 1.77 8.21 6.03
C VAL A 304 1.19 9.09 4.92
N MET A 305 0.69 10.29 5.25
CA MET A 305 0.10 11.22 4.27
C MET A 305 1.13 11.72 3.25
N ARG A 306 2.40 11.91 3.65
CA ARG A 306 3.51 12.24 2.74
C ARG A 306 3.83 11.14 1.73
N LYS A 307 3.49 9.87 1.99
CA LYS A 307 3.79 8.77 1.05
C LYS A 307 2.92 8.84 -0.20
N ARG A 308 1.62 9.07 -0.03
CA ARG A 308 0.62 9.19 -1.09
C ARG A 308 -0.74 9.60 -0.51
N GLN A 309 -1.61 10.05 -1.41
CA GLN A 309 -3.03 10.23 -1.14
C GLN A 309 -3.70 8.93 -0.65
N SER A 310 -4.81 9.06 0.08
CA SER A 310 -5.59 7.91 0.55
C SER A 310 -6.14 7.11 -0.63
N GLY A 311 -5.91 5.80 -0.62
CA GLY A 311 -6.48 4.83 -1.56
C GLY A 311 -7.94 4.46 -1.23
N TYR A 312 -8.50 4.99 -0.14
CA TYR A 312 -9.85 4.66 0.35
C TYR A 312 -10.86 5.79 0.10
N LYS A 313 -10.68 6.60 -0.95
CA LYS A 313 -11.54 7.77 -1.27
C LYS A 313 -13.01 7.39 -1.41
N ILE A 314 -13.30 6.25 -2.04
CA ILE A 314 -14.67 5.75 -2.26
C ILE A 314 -15.36 5.37 -0.94
N SER A 315 -14.60 5.04 0.11
CA SER A 315 -15.15 4.70 1.42
C SER A 315 -15.28 5.90 2.36
N HIS A 316 -14.89 7.10 1.90
CA HIS A 316 -14.97 8.31 2.69
C HIS A 316 -16.43 8.71 2.91
N CYS A 317 -16.83 8.92 4.15
CA CYS A 317 -18.13 9.39 4.58
C CYS A 317 -18.05 10.89 4.95
N PRO A 318 -18.45 11.80 4.04
CA PRO A 318 -18.41 13.24 4.30
C PRO A 318 -19.26 13.66 5.50
N GLN A 319 -20.38 12.97 5.73
CA GLN A 319 -21.29 13.33 6.81
C GLN A 319 -20.66 13.09 8.18
N LEU A 320 -19.87 12.02 8.33
CA LEU A 320 -19.14 11.79 9.57
C LEU A 320 -18.00 12.79 9.72
N ALA A 321 -17.25 13.08 8.66
CA ALA A 321 -16.21 14.10 8.69
C ALA A 321 -16.76 15.48 9.11
N ALA A 322 -17.88 15.90 8.52
CA ALA A 322 -18.57 17.14 8.87
C ALA A 322 -19.08 17.14 10.33
N ALA A 323 -19.70 16.05 10.80
CA ALA A 323 -20.19 15.94 12.18
C ALA A 323 -19.05 16.05 13.22
N VAL A 324 -17.88 15.51 12.87
CA VAL A 324 -16.69 15.57 13.71
C VAL A 324 -16.13 16.99 13.79
N SER A 325 -16.06 17.71 12.67
CA SER A 325 -15.60 19.11 12.64
C SER A 325 -16.48 20.02 13.50
N VAL A 326 -17.81 19.87 13.41
CA VAL A 326 -18.75 20.65 14.23
C VAL A 326 -18.62 20.36 15.73
N SER A 327 -18.39 19.10 16.13
CA SER A 327 -18.18 18.77 17.55
C SER A 327 -16.88 19.39 18.11
N ALA A 328 -15.85 19.50 17.27
CA ALA A 328 -14.55 20.05 17.68
C ALA A 328 -14.62 21.56 18.00
N ASP A 329 -15.43 22.33 17.26
CA ASP A 329 -15.56 23.78 17.45
C ASP A 329 -16.30 24.17 18.74
N HIS A 330 -17.03 23.24 19.38
CA HIS A 330 -17.83 23.51 20.58
C HIS A 330 -17.06 23.35 21.90
N ARG A 331 -15.74 23.09 21.89
CA ARG A 331 -14.94 22.91 23.12
C ARG A 331 -13.68 23.79 23.16
N ASP A 332 -13.74 24.88 23.92
CA ASP A 332 -12.57 25.60 24.42
C ASP A 332 -11.83 24.73 25.45
N ILE A 333 -10.61 24.29 25.14
CA ILE A 333 -9.70 23.68 26.14
C ILE A 333 -8.33 24.35 26.01
N SER A 334 -7.88 25.02 27.08
CA SER A 334 -6.56 25.65 27.14
C SER A 334 -5.42 24.61 27.16
N PRO A 335 -4.32 24.83 26.43
CA PRO A 335 -3.15 23.95 26.48
C PRO A 335 -2.36 24.12 27.79
N VAL A 336 -1.95 23.00 28.40
CA VAL A 336 -1.01 22.99 29.54
C VAL A 336 0.44 22.94 29.00
N PRO A 337 1.34 23.85 29.40
CA PRO A 337 2.72 23.86 28.92
C PRO A 337 3.54 22.64 29.36
N ALA A 338 4.31 22.09 28.41
CA ALA A 338 5.13 20.87 28.53
C ALA A 338 6.17 20.85 29.69
N GLN A 339 6.46 21.99 30.31
CA GLN A 339 7.51 22.11 31.33
C GLN A 339 7.07 21.57 32.71
N ALA A 340 5.79 21.66 33.06
CA ALA A 340 5.29 21.25 34.38
C ALA A 340 5.17 19.72 34.56
N ALA A 341 5.12 18.95 33.46
CA ALA A 341 4.98 17.49 33.50
C ALA A 341 6.31 16.78 33.81
N VAL A 342 7.45 17.41 33.48
CA VAL A 342 8.79 16.80 33.64
C VAL A 342 9.25 16.81 35.09
N GLU A 343 8.93 17.86 35.86
CA GLU A 343 9.37 18.00 37.26
C GLU A 343 8.66 17.03 38.22
N ARG A 344 7.43 16.60 37.90
CA ARG A 344 6.72 15.58 38.70
C ARG A 344 7.27 14.17 38.54
N ALA A 345 7.99 13.87 37.45
CA ALA A 345 8.40 12.52 37.12
C ALA A 345 9.71 12.06 37.81
N THR A 346 10.50 12.99 38.36
CA THR A 346 11.83 12.70 38.90
C THR A 346 11.88 12.48 40.41
N ALA A 347 10.78 12.66 41.13
CA ALA A 347 10.72 12.51 42.58
C ALA A 347 10.37 11.07 42.99
N GLY A 348 11.37 10.19 42.97
CA GLY A 348 11.37 8.99 43.83
C GLY A 348 11.29 7.65 43.11
N VAL A 349 12.45 7.08 42.77
CA VAL A 349 12.63 5.62 42.65
C VAL A 349 14.06 5.26 43.06
N THR A 350 14.20 4.42 44.08
CA THR A 350 15.39 3.60 44.36
C THR A 350 15.21 2.21 43.75
N LEU A 351 16.29 1.67 43.19
CA LEU A 351 16.36 0.44 42.40
C LEU A 351 16.63 -0.77 43.31
N ASP A 352 15.98 -1.90 43.02
CA ASP A 352 16.55 -3.23 43.24
C ASP A 352 16.10 -4.16 42.09
N ASP A 353 17.09 -4.88 41.57
CA ASP A 353 17.06 -5.80 40.44
C ASP A 353 16.47 -7.17 40.81
N GLU A 354 15.79 -7.82 39.87
CA GLU A 354 15.97 -9.26 39.56
C GLU A 354 15.21 -9.65 38.27
N LEU A 355 15.92 -10.35 37.39
CA LEU A 355 15.52 -10.80 36.05
C LEU A 355 15.00 -12.25 36.11
N GLU A 356 13.82 -12.52 35.55
CA GLU A 356 13.50 -13.86 35.03
C GLU A 356 12.74 -13.79 33.70
N ASP A 357 13.18 -14.65 32.79
CA ASP A 357 12.83 -14.80 31.38
C ASP A 357 11.77 -15.91 31.25
N THR A 358 10.65 -15.67 30.55
CA THR A 358 9.70 -16.76 30.20
C THR A 358 9.16 -16.62 28.79
N VAL A 359 9.35 -17.71 28.03
CA VAL A 359 8.91 -17.97 26.66
C VAL A 359 7.45 -18.45 26.70
N ALA A 360 6.60 -18.00 25.76
CA ALA A 360 5.23 -18.50 25.63
C ALA A 360 4.87 -18.82 24.16
N ASP A 361 4.24 -20.00 24.02
CA ASP A 361 3.98 -20.79 22.82
C ASP A 361 2.97 -20.20 21.80
N VAL A 362 3.16 -20.60 20.55
CA VAL A 362 2.26 -20.37 19.40
C VAL A 362 1.52 -21.68 19.08
N VAL A 363 0.18 -21.65 19.02
CA VAL A 363 -0.64 -22.76 18.50
C VAL A 363 -1.25 -22.36 17.15
N PRO A 364 -1.08 -23.15 16.06
CA PRO A 364 -1.66 -22.83 14.75
C PRO A 364 -3.05 -23.46 14.52
N ASN A 365 -3.87 -22.78 13.72
CA ASN A 365 -5.23 -23.15 13.31
C ASN A 365 -5.20 -23.78 11.90
N VAL A 366 -5.64 -25.04 11.73
CA VAL A 366 -5.32 -25.89 10.54
C VAL A 366 -6.56 -26.30 9.70
N GLY A 367 -7.76 -25.75 9.95
CA GLY A 367 -9.01 -26.32 9.38
C GLY A 367 -9.56 -25.74 8.07
N ALA A 368 -9.35 -24.46 7.75
CA ALA A 368 -10.11 -23.77 6.68
C ALA A 368 -9.41 -23.69 5.31
N ASP A 369 -8.08 -23.75 5.28
CA ASP A 369 -7.28 -23.49 4.05
C ASP A 369 -7.21 -24.70 3.09
N ALA A 370 -7.50 -25.91 3.59
CA ALA A 370 -7.39 -27.15 2.82
C ALA A 370 -8.54 -27.36 1.80
N VAL A 371 -9.73 -26.82 2.06
CA VAL A 371 -10.91 -27.03 1.19
C VAL A 371 -10.88 -26.09 -0.02
N ASP A 372 -10.50 -24.83 0.17
CA ASP A 372 -10.41 -23.82 -0.90
C ASP A 372 -9.29 -24.16 -1.90
N SER A 373 -8.13 -24.62 -1.40
CA SER A 373 -7.00 -25.05 -2.23
C SER A 373 -7.35 -26.23 -3.15
N SER A 374 -8.16 -27.19 -2.70
CA SER A 374 -8.60 -28.35 -3.52
C SER A 374 -9.51 -27.95 -4.70
N GLN A 375 -10.41 -26.98 -4.49
CA GLN A 375 -11.29 -26.48 -5.53
C GLN A 375 -10.54 -25.62 -6.55
N GLN A 376 -9.58 -24.81 -6.10
CA GLN A 376 -8.72 -24.03 -6.99
C GLN A 376 -7.86 -24.94 -7.88
N GLN A 377 -7.28 -26.01 -7.33
CA GLN A 377 -6.50 -26.97 -8.11
C GLN A 377 -7.35 -27.63 -9.21
N THR A 378 -8.59 -28.02 -8.90
CA THR A 378 -9.53 -28.60 -9.87
C THR A 378 -9.80 -27.66 -11.05
N LYS A 379 -9.87 -26.34 -10.80
CA LYS A 379 -10.04 -25.34 -11.87
C LYS A 379 -8.79 -25.19 -12.72
N VAL A 380 -7.60 -25.24 -12.12
CA VAL A 380 -6.33 -25.17 -12.86
C VAL A 380 -6.16 -26.39 -13.76
N ASP A 381 -6.44 -27.59 -13.26
CA ASP A 381 -6.38 -28.82 -14.07
C ASP A 381 -7.36 -28.76 -15.25
N LYS A 382 -8.57 -28.23 -15.02
CA LYS A 382 -9.55 -28.00 -16.09
C LYS A 382 -9.06 -26.95 -17.09
N PHE A 383 -8.45 -25.86 -16.63
CA PHE A 383 -7.85 -24.85 -17.50
C PHE A 383 -6.75 -25.44 -18.37
N LEU A 384 -5.83 -26.22 -17.81
CA LEU A 384 -4.72 -26.84 -18.55
C LEU A 384 -5.20 -27.84 -19.62
N ARG A 385 -6.35 -28.52 -19.38
CA ARG A 385 -6.98 -29.36 -20.42
C ARG A 385 -7.61 -28.54 -21.55
N LEU A 386 -8.13 -27.35 -21.23
CA LEU A 386 -8.70 -26.44 -22.23
C LEU A 386 -7.61 -25.72 -23.03
N ASP A 387 -6.44 -25.50 -22.42
CA ASP A 387 -5.25 -24.88 -23.00
C ASP A 387 -4.17 -25.93 -23.32
N SER A 388 -4.55 -26.99 -24.05
CA SER A 388 -3.68 -28.15 -24.26
C SER A 388 -2.38 -27.85 -25.02
N ASP A 389 -2.33 -26.78 -25.80
CA ASP A 389 -1.13 -26.31 -26.52
C ASP A 389 -0.32 -25.28 -25.71
N GLY A 390 -0.80 -24.90 -24.52
CA GLY A 390 -0.20 -23.93 -23.61
C GLY A 390 -0.19 -22.49 -24.11
N THR A 391 -0.91 -22.17 -25.19
CA THR A 391 -0.85 -20.85 -25.82
C THR A 391 -1.43 -19.77 -24.92
N VAL A 392 -2.53 -20.05 -24.23
CA VAL A 392 -3.17 -19.11 -23.30
C VAL A 392 -2.32 -18.93 -22.05
N LEU A 393 -1.70 -19.98 -21.52
CA LEU A 393 -0.83 -19.93 -20.36
C LEU A 393 0.46 -19.15 -20.64
N ARG A 394 1.09 -19.37 -21.80
CA ARG A 394 2.25 -18.56 -22.25
C ARG A 394 1.90 -17.09 -22.40
N TRP A 395 0.73 -16.80 -22.97
CA TRP A 395 0.26 -15.42 -23.10
C TRP A 395 0.05 -14.76 -21.73
N LEU A 396 -0.55 -15.48 -20.77
CA LEU A 396 -0.72 -15.00 -19.39
C LEU A 396 0.64 -14.73 -18.73
N GLY A 397 1.62 -15.62 -18.90
CA GLY A 397 2.99 -15.42 -18.42
C GLY A 397 3.60 -14.13 -18.97
N ALA A 398 3.57 -13.96 -20.30
CA ALA A 398 4.12 -12.78 -20.96
C ALA A 398 3.37 -11.48 -20.56
N PHE A 399 2.06 -11.55 -20.34
CA PHE A 399 1.28 -10.43 -19.81
C PHE A 399 1.74 -10.05 -18.40
N ILE A 400 1.82 -11.01 -17.48
CA ILE A 400 2.22 -10.77 -16.09
C ILE A 400 3.65 -10.20 -16.04
N GLU A 401 4.58 -10.78 -16.79
CA GLU A 401 5.97 -10.32 -16.84
C GLU A 401 6.09 -8.87 -17.33
N SER A 402 5.32 -8.49 -18.35
CA SER A 402 5.43 -7.17 -18.97
C SER A 402 4.60 -6.08 -18.28
N ALA A 403 3.41 -6.41 -17.78
CA ALA A 403 2.45 -5.44 -17.27
C ALA A 403 2.32 -5.42 -15.74
N VAL A 404 2.72 -6.49 -15.04
CA VAL A 404 2.53 -6.64 -13.59
C VAL A 404 3.90 -6.81 -12.91
N PRO A 405 4.67 -5.71 -12.71
CA PRO A 405 6.01 -5.78 -12.11
C PRO A 405 5.96 -6.39 -10.71
N ASP A 406 6.98 -7.15 -10.30
CA ASP A 406 7.02 -7.74 -8.96
C ASP A 406 5.75 -8.54 -8.62
N SER A 407 5.20 -9.27 -9.60
CA SER A 407 3.88 -9.90 -9.52
C SER A 407 3.66 -10.74 -8.26
N PHE A 408 4.69 -11.40 -7.72
CA PHE A 408 4.57 -12.18 -6.48
C PHE A 408 4.50 -11.34 -5.19
N THR A 409 4.85 -10.06 -5.21
CA THR A 409 4.96 -9.20 -4.02
C THR A 409 3.62 -8.93 -3.36
N ASP A 410 2.57 -8.69 -4.16
CA ASP A 410 1.23 -8.28 -3.72
C ASP A 410 0.12 -9.07 -4.46
N ALA A 411 0.46 -10.24 -4.99
CA ALA A 411 -0.49 -11.20 -5.52
C ALA A 411 -1.52 -11.60 -4.45
N GLY A 412 -2.80 -11.60 -4.80
CA GLY A 412 -3.90 -11.79 -3.86
C GLY A 412 -4.17 -10.60 -2.94
N VAL A 413 -3.41 -9.50 -3.06
CA VAL A 413 -3.58 -8.27 -2.26
C VAL A 413 -4.01 -7.11 -3.15
N ASN A 414 -3.13 -6.59 -4.00
CA ASN A 414 -3.44 -5.45 -4.89
C ASN A 414 -3.80 -5.88 -6.31
N TRP A 415 -3.47 -7.11 -6.66
CA TRP A 415 -3.88 -7.74 -7.90
C TRP A 415 -4.07 -9.25 -7.71
N GLY A 416 -4.63 -9.92 -8.71
CA GLY A 416 -4.61 -11.38 -8.76
C GLY A 416 -5.22 -11.94 -10.04
N VAL A 417 -4.72 -13.11 -10.44
CA VAL A 417 -5.34 -13.94 -11.48
C VAL A 417 -6.38 -14.89 -10.90
N THR A 418 -7.60 -14.89 -11.43
CA THR A 418 -8.65 -15.87 -11.11
C THR A 418 -8.77 -16.88 -12.25
N CYS A 419 -8.64 -18.18 -11.93
CA CYS A 419 -8.78 -19.28 -12.88
C CYS A 419 -10.26 -19.64 -13.07
N LEU A 420 -10.72 -19.75 -14.32
CA LEU A 420 -12.09 -20.11 -14.70
C LEU A 420 -13.16 -19.44 -13.80
N PRO A 421 -13.26 -18.09 -13.82
CA PRO A 421 -14.26 -17.39 -13.04
C PRO A 421 -15.67 -17.76 -13.55
N SER A 422 -16.62 -17.93 -12.64
CA SER A 422 -18.01 -18.23 -12.96
C SER A 422 -18.81 -16.99 -13.40
N THR A 423 -18.27 -15.79 -13.15
CA THR A 423 -18.90 -14.50 -13.46
C THR A 423 -18.60 -14.04 -14.88
N LYS A 424 -19.55 -13.34 -15.51
CA LYS A 424 -19.42 -12.69 -16.85
C LYS A 424 -19.15 -13.65 -18.03
N SER A 425 -19.56 -14.91 -17.93
CA SER A 425 -19.63 -15.82 -19.08
C SER A 425 -20.93 -15.55 -19.87
N GLY A 426 -20.82 -14.91 -21.04
CA GLY A 426 -21.97 -14.73 -21.93
C GLY A 426 -22.43 -16.08 -22.52
N PRO A 427 -23.67 -16.20 -23.02
CA PRO A 427 -24.16 -17.43 -23.63
C PRO A 427 -23.18 -17.93 -24.71
N GLY A 428 -22.67 -19.16 -24.56
CA GLY A 428 -21.74 -19.77 -25.53
C GLY A 428 -20.26 -19.43 -25.35
N SER A 429 -19.86 -18.70 -24.32
CA SER A 429 -18.45 -18.36 -24.06
C SER A 429 -18.09 -18.45 -22.58
N GLN A 430 -16.83 -18.77 -22.28
CA GLN A 430 -16.30 -18.82 -20.91
C GLN A 430 -14.99 -18.03 -20.81
N ARG A 431 -14.75 -17.44 -19.65
CA ARG A 431 -13.44 -16.88 -19.28
C ARG A 431 -12.50 -18.02 -18.91
N LEU A 432 -11.32 -18.07 -19.53
CA LEU A 432 -10.28 -19.02 -19.15
C LEU A 432 -9.55 -18.55 -17.88
N PHE A 433 -9.26 -17.25 -17.82
CA PHE A 433 -8.84 -16.55 -16.62
C PHE A 433 -9.27 -15.09 -16.68
N THR A 434 -9.13 -14.40 -15.56
CA THR A 434 -9.14 -12.93 -15.48
C THR A 434 -8.01 -12.45 -14.58
N VAL A 435 -7.35 -11.37 -14.95
CA VAL A 435 -6.36 -10.65 -14.15
C VAL A 435 -7.00 -9.36 -13.67
N ASN A 436 -7.14 -9.24 -12.35
CA ASN A 436 -7.71 -8.07 -11.71
C ASN A 436 -6.60 -7.29 -11.01
N VAL A 437 -6.59 -5.97 -11.18
CA VAL A 437 -5.68 -5.04 -10.49
C VAL A 437 -6.51 -3.92 -9.90
N GLY A 438 -6.36 -3.66 -8.60
CA GLY A 438 -7.31 -2.82 -7.87
C GLY A 438 -8.74 -3.28 -8.16
N ALA A 439 -9.62 -2.34 -8.49
CA ALA A 439 -11.03 -2.60 -8.82
C ALA A 439 -11.30 -2.99 -10.28
N ILE A 440 -10.28 -3.06 -11.15
CA ILE A 440 -10.45 -3.25 -12.60
C ILE A 440 -9.99 -4.65 -13.03
N GLU A 441 -10.77 -5.28 -13.91
CA GLU A 441 -10.36 -6.45 -14.71
C GLU A 441 -9.49 -5.94 -15.86
N VAL A 442 -8.16 -6.03 -15.72
CA VAL A 442 -7.19 -5.44 -16.65
C VAL A 442 -6.79 -6.37 -17.79
N ALA A 443 -6.99 -7.68 -17.64
CA ALA A 443 -6.81 -8.62 -18.73
C ALA A 443 -7.66 -9.86 -18.56
N TYR A 444 -8.12 -10.44 -19.66
CA TYR A 444 -8.77 -11.75 -19.66
C TYR A 444 -8.67 -12.44 -21.02
N VAL A 445 -8.87 -13.75 -21.00
CA VAL A 445 -9.07 -14.55 -22.23
C VAL A 445 -10.45 -15.20 -22.21
N ARG A 446 -11.16 -15.09 -23.33
CA ARG A 446 -12.47 -15.70 -23.55
C ARG A 446 -12.36 -16.77 -24.63
N ALA A 447 -12.89 -17.95 -24.35
CA ALA A 447 -13.04 -19.04 -25.32
C ALA A 447 -14.51 -19.42 -25.50
N ALA A 448 -14.87 -19.96 -26.67
CA ALA A 448 -16.19 -20.53 -26.89
C ALA A 448 -16.41 -21.79 -26.01
N THR A 449 -17.63 -22.02 -25.54
CA THR A 449 -17.96 -23.20 -24.71
C THR A 449 -18.30 -24.44 -25.52
N LYS A 450 -18.51 -24.30 -26.83
CA LYS A 450 -18.75 -25.40 -27.77
C LYS A 450 -17.59 -25.48 -28.76
N PRO A 451 -17.18 -26.69 -29.20
CA PRO A 451 -16.08 -26.83 -30.14
C PRO A 451 -16.55 -26.41 -31.54
N ALA A 452 -16.26 -25.17 -31.89
CA ALA A 452 -15.93 -24.77 -33.25
C ALA A 452 -14.56 -24.10 -33.14
N GLY A 453 -13.66 -24.30 -34.10
CA GLY A 453 -12.26 -23.85 -34.08
C GLY A 453 -12.04 -22.34 -34.07
N GLU A 454 -12.77 -21.61 -33.23
CA GLU A 454 -12.61 -20.20 -32.94
C GLU A 454 -11.47 -20.03 -31.94
N ASN A 455 -10.47 -19.24 -32.34
CA ASN A 455 -9.37 -18.89 -31.47
C ASN A 455 -9.88 -18.07 -30.27
N PRO A 456 -9.33 -18.27 -29.06
CA PRO A 456 -9.68 -17.45 -27.91
C PRO A 456 -9.45 -15.96 -28.20
N ASN A 457 -10.34 -15.11 -27.70
CA ASN A 457 -10.13 -13.66 -27.75
C ASN A 457 -9.48 -13.19 -26.47
N VAL A 458 -8.46 -12.35 -26.64
CA VAL A 458 -7.77 -11.63 -25.57
C VAL A 458 -8.39 -10.26 -25.45
N THR A 459 -8.61 -9.80 -24.23
CA THR A 459 -8.80 -8.37 -23.98
C THR A 459 -7.79 -7.92 -22.93
N VAL A 460 -7.18 -6.77 -23.18
CA VAL A 460 -6.39 -6.02 -22.19
C VAL A 460 -6.98 -4.63 -22.03
N VAL A 461 -6.93 -4.09 -20.83
CA VAL A 461 -7.24 -2.69 -20.53
C VAL A 461 -5.93 -1.97 -20.32
N VAL A 462 -5.79 -0.80 -20.93
CA VAL A 462 -4.56 0.01 -20.93
C VAL A 462 -4.88 1.47 -20.67
N SER A 463 -3.86 2.25 -20.28
CA SER A 463 -3.98 3.70 -20.20
C SER A 463 -4.12 4.27 -21.62
N ARG A 464 -5.18 5.03 -21.88
CA ARG A 464 -5.42 5.66 -23.17
C ARG A 464 -4.32 6.66 -23.49
N SER A 465 -4.03 7.57 -22.56
CA SER A 465 -3.01 8.61 -22.72
C SER A 465 -1.61 8.01 -22.96
N ALA A 466 -1.23 6.96 -22.24
CA ALA A 466 0.05 6.27 -22.44
C ALA A 466 0.11 5.55 -23.79
N LEU A 467 -1.02 4.99 -24.27
CA LEU A 467 -1.09 4.34 -25.57
C LEU A 467 -0.89 5.34 -26.71
N GLU A 468 -1.54 6.51 -26.65
CA GLU A 468 -1.38 7.58 -27.64
C GLU A 468 0.04 8.16 -27.61
N ALA A 469 0.58 8.41 -26.40
CA ALA A 469 1.93 8.94 -26.24
C ALA A 469 3.02 8.00 -26.79
N GLU A 470 2.93 6.71 -26.49
CA GLU A 470 3.96 5.73 -26.88
C GLU A 470 3.83 5.33 -28.36
N SER A 471 2.61 5.31 -28.92
CA SER A 471 2.41 5.00 -30.35
C SER A 471 2.69 6.20 -31.25
N GLY A 472 2.59 7.43 -30.71
CA GLY A 472 2.62 8.66 -31.50
C GLY A 472 1.38 8.86 -32.37
N LEU A 473 0.32 8.04 -32.16
CA LEU A 473 -0.93 8.05 -32.91
C LEU A 473 -2.10 8.31 -31.96
N SER A 474 -3.12 9.02 -32.43
CA SER A 474 -4.39 9.13 -31.70
C SER A 474 -5.17 7.80 -31.70
N ILE A 475 -6.11 7.64 -30.77
CA ILE A 475 -6.97 6.44 -30.75
C ILE A 475 -7.72 6.24 -32.08
N ASP A 476 -8.18 7.30 -32.73
CA ASP A 476 -8.89 7.20 -34.01
C ASP A 476 -7.99 6.70 -35.14
N GLU A 477 -6.71 7.09 -35.12
CA GLU A 477 -5.71 6.58 -36.06
C GLU A 477 -5.37 5.11 -35.77
N LEU A 478 -5.24 4.73 -34.50
CA LEU A 478 -5.05 3.33 -34.11
C LEU A 478 -6.23 2.45 -34.52
N ILE A 479 -7.47 2.93 -34.39
CA ILE A 479 -8.67 2.21 -34.85
C ILE A 479 -8.63 1.97 -36.36
N ARG A 480 -8.20 2.98 -37.12
CA ARG A 480 -8.09 2.90 -38.58
C ARG A 480 -6.97 1.96 -39.01
N ASP A 481 -5.82 2.03 -38.35
CA ASP A 481 -4.60 1.32 -38.75
C ASP A 481 -4.62 -0.15 -38.26
N PHE A 482 -5.43 -0.47 -37.24
CA PHE A 482 -5.57 -1.82 -36.68
C PHE A 482 -7.03 -2.32 -36.68
N PRO A 483 -7.65 -2.56 -37.85
CA PRO A 483 -9.06 -2.93 -37.96
C PRO A 483 -9.41 -4.31 -37.36
N SER A 484 -8.42 -5.16 -37.09
CA SER A 484 -8.58 -6.45 -36.40
C SER A 484 -8.65 -6.32 -34.88
N VAL A 485 -8.40 -5.13 -34.32
CA VAL A 485 -8.46 -4.84 -32.89
C VAL A 485 -9.69 -4.02 -32.60
N THR A 486 -10.51 -4.47 -31.65
CA THR A 486 -11.63 -3.69 -31.14
C THR A 486 -11.15 -2.81 -29.99
N PHE A 487 -11.38 -1.50 -30.11
CA PHE A 487 -11.10 -0.52 -29.07
C PHE A 487 -12.40 -0.12 -28.37
N THR A 488 -12.41 -0.06 -27.04
CA THR A 488 -13.60 0.35 -26.26
C THR A 488 -13.18 1.14 -25.04
N THR A 489 -13.64 2.38 -24.93
CA THR A 489 -13.45 3.23 -23.73
C THR A 489 -14.53 2.89 -22.72
N HIS A 490 -14.17 2.63 -21.45
CA HIS A 490 -15.17 2.38 -20.40
C HIS A 490 -15.35 3.57 -19.46
N GLY A 491 -14.31 4.40 -19.28
CA GLY A 491 -14.39 5.58 -18.42
C GLY A 491 -14.44 5.19 -16.93
N TYR A 492 -13.71 4.15 -16.54
CA TYR A 492 -13.64 3.69 -15.17
C TYR A 492 -13.08 4.79 -14.27
N VAL A 493 -13.83 5.11 -13.22
CA VAL A 493 -13.42 6.07 -12.18
C VAL A 493 -12.09 5.66 -11.55
N ALA A 494 -11.85 4.36 -11.35
CA ALA A 494 -10.60 3.85 -10.80
C ALA A 494 -9.38 4.09 -11.71
N ALA A 495 -9.59 4.30 -13.01
CA ALA A 495 -8.57 4.69 -13.97
C ALA A 495 -8.56 6.20 -14.26
N GLY A 496 -9.34 7.01 -13.51
CA GLY A 496 -9.48 8.44 -13.78
C GLY A 496 -10.15 8.74 -15.14
N GLY A 497 -10.86 7.78 -15.72
CA GLY A 497 -11.40 7.86 -17.08
C GLY A 497 -10.38 7.67 -18.20
N ASP A 498 -9.11 7.39 -17.88
CA ASP A 498 -8.01 7.18 -18.83
C ASP A 498 -7.87 5.72 -19.27
N ASP A 499 -8.95 4.95 -19.33
CA ASP A 499 -8.92 3.53 -19.71
C ASP A 499 -9.49 3.27 -21.10
N ILE A 500 -8.81 2.40 -21.84
CA ILE A 500 -9.31 1.84 -23.10
C ILE A 500 -8.98 0.35 -23.15
N SER A 501 -9.95 -0.47 -23.54
CA SER A 501 -9.73 -1.90 -23.76
C SER A 501 -9.45 -2.20 -25.22
N LEU A 502 -8.45 -3.04 -25.46
CA LEU A 502 -8.09 -3.58 -26.76
C LEU A 502 -8.45 -5.06 -26.77
N THR A 503 -9.24 -5.50 -27.75
CA THR A 503 -9.65 -6.90 -27.91
C THR A 503 -9.24 -7.43 -29.27
N TRP A 504 -8.59 -8.60 -29.29
CA TRP A 504 -8.14 -9.26 -30.52
C TRP A 504 -8.16 -10.79 -30.38
N SER A 505 -8.07 -11.49 -31.51
CA SER A 505 -7.90 -12.95 -31.54
C SER A 505 -6.50 -13.34 -31.10
N LEU A 506 -6.36 -14.27 -30.14
CA LEU A 506 -5.06 -14.73 -29.63
C LEU A 506 -4.13 -15.26 -30.73
N ALA A 507 -4.68 -15.77 -31.84
CA ALA A 507 -3.92 -16.25 -33.00
C ALA A 507 -3.39 -15.13 -33.92
N ALA A 508 -3.86 -13.90 -33.74
CA ALA A 508 -3.46 -12.73 -34.52
C ALA A 508 -3.17 -11.55 -33.57
N PRO A 509 -2.08 -11.61 -32.79
CA PRO A 509 -1.71 -10.53 -31.87
C PRO A 509 -1.41 -9.24 -32.64
N PRO A 510 -1.80 -8.06 -32.12
CA PRO A 510 -1.52 -6.80 -32.78
C PRO A 510 -0.05 -6.44 -32.57
N GLU A 511 0.75 -6.72 -33.59
CA GLU A 511 2.14 -6.26 -33.67
C GLU A 511 2.17 -4.74 -33.79
N ASN A 512 3.17 -4.09 -33.21
CA ASN A 512 3.39 -2.63 -33.25
C ASN A 512 2.38 -1.74 -32.50
N ILE A 513 1.41 -2.31 -31.78
CA ILE A 513 0.65 -1.55 -30.77
C ILE A 513 1.40 -1.65 -29.42
N PRO A 514 1.78 -0.53 -28.77
CA PRO A 514 2.52 -0.55 -27.50
C PRO A 514 1.63 -0.86 -26.27
N TRP A 515 0.70 -1.80 -26.42
CA TRP A 515 -0.29 -2.14 -25.40
C TRP A 515 0.36 -2.66 -24.11
N ARG A 516 1.52 -3.32 -24.18
CA ARG A 516 2.24 -3.81 -22.99
C ARG A 516 2.69 -2.66 -22.09
N PHE A 517 3.30 -1.63 -22.67
CA PHE A 517 3.71 -0.43 -21.96
C PHE A 517 2.51 0.32 -21.38
N ALA A 518 1.50 0.57 -22.21
CA ALA A 518 0.29 1.27 -21.78
C ALA A 518 -0.50 0.48 -20.71
N SER A 519 -0.47 -0.86 -20.75
CA SER A 519 -1.04 -1.71 -19.71
C SER A 519 -0.24 -1.60 -18.41
N ALA A 520 1.09 -1.64 -18.47
CA ALA A 520 1.95 -1.49 -17.31
C ALA A 520 1.73 -0.14 -16.58
N VAL A 521 1.58 0.96 -17.34
CA VAL A 521 1.25 2.28 -16.79
C VAL A 521 -0.09 2.26 -16.03
N LEU A 522 -1.14 1.68 -16.64
CA LEU A 522 -2.44 1.58 -15.98
C LEU A 522 -2.38 0.66 -14.75
N VAL A 523 -1.71 -0.49 -14.85
CA VAL A 523 -1.54 -1.43 -13.74
C VAL A 523 -0.84 -0.75 -12.57
N ASP A 524 0.22 0.01 -12.81
CA ASP A 524 0.94 0.75 -11.76
C ASP A 524 0.02 1.76 -11.05
N ALA A 525 -0.77 2.52 -11.82
CA ALA A 525 -1.76 3.45 -11.28
C ALA A 525 -2.80 2.74 -10.38
N LEU A 526 -3.25 1.54 -10.78
CA LEU A 526 -4.28 0.79 -10.07
C LEU A 526 -3.77 0.02 -8.85
N ARG A 527 -2.49 -0.40 -8.85
CA ARG A 527 -1.85 -1.17 -7.76
C ARG A 527 -1.68 -0.39 -6.46
N GLY A 528 -1.97 0.91 -6.47
CA GLY A 528 -2.11 1.71 -5.25
C GLY A 528 -3.30 1.30 -4.36
N SER A 529 -4.18 0.41 -4.81
CA SER A 529 -5.39 -0.02 -4.09
C SER A 529 -5.46 -1.54 -3.93
N ARG A 530 -6.04 -2.01 -2.81
CA ARG A 530 -6.30 -3.45 -2.61
C ARG A 530 -7.31 -3.93 -3.65
N SER A 531 -7.02 -5.05 -4.30
CA SER A 531 -7.98 -5.68 -5.19
C SER A 531 -9.08 -6.35 -4.37
N PRO A 532 -10.38 -6.01 -4.59
CA PRO A 532 -11.48 -6.71 -3.94
C PRO A 532 -11.59 -8.17 -4.40
N TYR A 533 -10.89 -8.51 -5.49
CA TYR A 533 -10.83 -9.85 -6.07
C TYR A 533 -9.64 -10.66 -5.58
N GLY A 534 -8.80 -10.12 -4.69
CA GLY A 534 -7.57 -10.79 -4.22
C GLY A 534 -7.82 -12.17 -3.60
N ARG A 535 -8.96 -12.37 -2.93
CA ARG A 535 -9.37 -13.68 -2.38
C ARG A 535 -9.58 -14.78 -3.43
N TYR A 536 -9.74 -14.41 -4.70
CA TYR A 536 -9.93 -15.35 -5.81
C TYR A 536 -8.63 -15.59 -6.59
N HIS A 537 -7.52 -15.00 -6.13
CA HIS A 537 -6.22 -15.26 -6.71
C HIS A 537 -5.92 -16.75 -6.69
N SER A 538 -5.46 -17.29 -7.81
CA SER A 538 -5.04 -18.67 -7.98
C SER A 538 -3.50 -18.74 -7.99
N PRO A 539 -2.87 -19.09 -6.86
CA PRO A 539 -1.41 -19.20 -6.79
C PRO A 539 -0.86 -20.26 -7.75
N ALA A 540 -1.61 -21.36 -7.94
CA ALA A 540 -1.23 -22.44 -8.84
C ALA A 540 -1.20 -21.98 -10.31
N LEU A 541 -2.21 -21.25 -10.78
CA LEU A 541 -2.21 -20.71 -12.16
C LEU A 541 -1.13 -19.65 -12.35
N HIS A 542 -0.94 -18.77 -11.37
CA HIS A 542 0.13 -17.76 -11.42
C HIS A 542 1.51 -18.40 -11.52
N LYS A 543 1.79 -19.39 -10.67
CA LYS A 543 3.04 -20.16 -10.71
C LYS A 543 3.24 -20.85 -12.07
N ALA A 544 2.22 -21.57 -12.56
CA ALA A 544 2.28 -22.27 -13.84
C ALA A 544 2.53 -21.30 -15.01
N SER A 545 1.94 -20.11 -14.99
CA SER A 545 2.16 -19.10 -16.03
C SER A 545 3.60 -18.58 -16.05
N TYR A 546 4.22 -18.44 -14.88
CA TYR A 546 5.61 -17.99 -14.75
C TYR A 546 6.60 -19.07 -15.20
N GLU A 547 6.32 -20.33 -14.92
CA GLU A 547 7.14 -21.47 -15.37
C GLU A 547 7.23 -21.58 -16.90
N THR A 548 6.27 -21.03 -17.64
CA THR A 548 6.34 -20.99 -19.12
C THR A 548 7.37 -20.01 -19.68
N LEU A 549 7.91 -19.12 -18.85
CA LEU A 549 8.91 -18.11 -19.24
C LEU A 549 10.36 -18.57 -18.97
N ALA A 550 10.53 -19.65 -18.20
CA ALA A 550 11.83 -20.22 -17.84
C ALA A 550 12.40 -21.06 -19.00
#